data_AF-A0A7N2L0N7-F1
#
_entry.id   AF-A0A7N2L0N7-F1
#
_cell.length_a   1.000
_cell.length_b   1.000
_cell.length_c   1.000
_cell.angle_alpha   90.00
_cell.angle_beta   90.00
_cell.angle_gamma   90.00
#
_symmetry.space_group_name_H-M   'P 1'
#
loop_
_entity.id
_entity.type
_entity.pdbx_description
1 polymer ?
#
loop_
_entity_poly.entity_id
_entity_poly.type
_entity_poly.pdbx_seq_one_letter_code
_entity_poly.pdbx_strand_id
1 'polypeptide(L)'
;MPAALMRHVRARPRTCKAGSPANYPVDWRAASVNSEAKNSSQKDLILTASVHYSPDLDSVSFPVESIRSNLDWVHVNTYDYHAPGWSNYTGAHAALYDPSSQAKTDYGIGAWIGRGLPASKLVLGLPFYGYA
;
A
#
# COMPACT_ATOMS: atom_id res chain seq x y z
N MET A 1 43.92 6.73 -9.80
CA MET A 1 43.02 6.64 -8.65
C MET A 1 42.70 8.05 -8.15
N PRO A 2 41.56 8.66 -8.48
CA PRO A 2 41.07 9.82 -7.73
C PRO A 2 39.84 9.45 -6.90
N ALA A 3 39.82 10.02 -5.70
CA ALA A 3 38.89 9.77 -4.61
C ALA A 3 37.43 10.13 -4.96
N ALA A 4 36.50 9.28 -4.53
CA ALA A 4 35.07 9.53 -4.59
C ALA A 4 34.66 10.56 -3.53
N LEU A 5 34.20 11.72 -3.99
CA LEU A 5 33.57 12.74 -3.15
C LEU A 5 32.12 12.30 -2.86
N MET A 6 31.88 11.75 -1.68
CA MET A 6 30.55 11.38 -1.21
C MET A 6 29.75 12.67 -0.91
N ARG A 7 28.96 13.14 -1.87
CA ARG A 7 28.05 14.28 -1.66
C ARG A 7 26.86 13.82 -0.84
N HIS A 8 26.80 14.29 0.40
CA HIS A 8 25.64 14.18 1.28
C HIS A 8 24.48 15.00 0.67
N VAL A 9 23.52 14.34 0.03
CA VAL A 9 22.28 14.99 -0.42
C VAL A 9 21.36 15.09 0.79
N ARG A 10 21.37 16.26 1.44
CA ARG A 10 20.40 16.59 2.50
C ARG A 10 19.06 16.89 1.83
N ALA A 11 18.16 15.91 1.79
CA ALA A 11 16.78 16.13 1.39
C ALA A 11 16.16 17.18 2.34
N ARG A 12 15.72 18.32 1.79
CA ARG A 12 14.93 19.28 2.58
C ARG A 12 13.54 18.68 2.79
N PRO A 13 13.02 18.63 4.03
CA PRO A 13 11.62 18.27 4.24
C PRO A 13 10.77 19.42 3.67
N ARG A 14 10.15 19.20 2.51
CA ARG A 14 9.00 20.02 2.11
C ARG A 14 7.78 19.36 2.73
N THR A 15 7.05 20.15 3.49
CA THR A 15 5.80 19.77 4.14
C THR A 15 4.81 19.24 3.10
N CYS A 16 4.49 17.94 3.18
CA CYS A 16 3.30 17.41 2.54
C CYS A 16 2.10 18.01 3.27
N LYS A 17 1.45 19.02 2.68
CA LYS A 17 0.11 19.40 3.14
C LYS A 17 -0.82 18.25 2.76
N ALA A 18 -1.40 17.60 3.77
CA ALA A 18 -2.54 16.71 3.57
C ALA A 18 -3.66 17.54 2.94
N GLY A 19 -3.95 17.28 1.66
CA GLY A 19 -5.07 17.90 0.96
C GLY A 19 -6.40 17.40 1.50
N SER A 20 -7.42 18.25 1.45
CA SER A 20 -8.80 17.88 1.77
C SER A 20 -9.27 16.69 0.91
N PRO A 21 -10.13 15.77 1.40
CA PRO A 21 -10.49 14.52 0.72
C PRO A 21 -11.10 14.67 -0.69
N ALA A 22 -11.54 15.87 -1.05
CA ALA A 22 -12.18 16.18 -2.33
C ALA A 22 -11.21 16.46 -3.49
N ASN A 23 -9.89 16.55 -3.26
CA ASN A 23 -8.88 16.91 -4.27
C ASN A 23 -7.65 16.00 -4.20
N TYR A 24 -7.84 14.69 -4.32
CA TYR A 24 -6.72 13.80 -4.65
C TYR A 24 -6.29 14.07 -6.09
N PRO A 25 -5.04 14.49 -6.35
CA PRO A 25 -4.56 14.65 -7.72
C PRO A 25 -4.73 13.32 -8.46
N VAL A 26 -5.42 13.37 -9.61
CA VAL A 26 -5.62 12.24 -10.52
C VAL A 26 -4.28 11.62 -10.96
N ASP A 27 -3.18 12.37 -10.81
CA ASP A 27 -1.84 11.98 -11.25
C ASP A 27 -0.81 12.14 -10.12
N TRP A 28 -0.77 11.15 -9.24
CA TRP A 28 0.11 11.12 -8.08
C TRP A 28 1.52 10.65 -8.46
N ARG A 29 1.68 9.95 -9.59
CA ARG A 29 3.00 9.63 -10.15
C ARG A 29 3.65 10.84 -10.82
N ALA A 30 2.87 11.71 -11.48
CA ALA A 30 3.41 12.98 -11.97
C ALA A 30 3.79 13.93 -10.84
N ALA A 31 2.98 14.00 -9.78
CA ALA A 31 3.27 14.85 -8.62
C ALA A 31 4.51 14.40 -7.83
N SER A 32 4.88 13.12 -7.90
CA SER A 32 6.03 12.56 -7.18
C SER A 32 7.18 12.22 -8.14
N VAL A 33 7.17 11.00 -8.69
CA VAL A 33 8.25 10.38 -9.46
C VAL A 33 8.69 11.23 -10.64
N ASN A 34 7.75 11.72 -11.46
CA ASN A 34 8.11 12.47 -12.67
C ASN A 34 8.73 13.84 -12.33
N SER A 35 8.37 14.42 -11.18
CA SER A 35 8.96 15.69 -10.73
C SER A 35 10.41 15.49 -10.26
N GLU A 36 10.71 14.36 -9.63
CA GLU A 36 12.04 14.04 -9.11
C GLU A 36 12.98 13.57 -10.22
N ALA A 37 12.46 12.77 -11.16
CA ALA A 37 13.18 12.34 -12.36
C ALA A 37 13.48 13.51 -13.31
N LYS A 38 12.63 14.55 -13.39
CA LYS A 38 12.96 15.74 -14.19
C LYS A 38 14.08 16.60 -13.59
N ASN A 39 14.25 16.53 -12.26
CA ASN A 39 15.26 17.30 -11.53
C ASN A 39 16.57 16.53 -11.32
N SER A 40 16.66 15.28 -11.78
CA SER A 40 17.84 14.44 -11.66
C SER A 40 18.05 13.63 -12.93
N SER A 41 19.27 13.40 -13.39
CA SER A 41 19.53 12.47 -14.50
C SER A 41 19.43 10.99 -14.07
N GLN A 42 18.58 10.70 -13.09
CA GLN A 42 18.45 9.38 -12.47
C GLN A 42 17.29 8.59 -13.09
N LYS A 43 17.31 7.27 -12.85
CA LYS A 43 16.28 6.34 -13.31
C LYS A 43 14.94 6.64 -12.65
N ASP A 44 13.85 6.27 -13.32
CA ASP A 44 12.50 6.34 -12.78
C ASP A 44 12.41 5.59 -11.44
N LEU A 45 11.78 6.24 -10.46
CA LEU A 45 11.54 5.67 -9.14
C LEU A 45 10.34 4.73 -9.17
N ILE A 46 10.43 3.69 -8.36
CA ILE A 46 9.33 2.76 -8.10
C ILE A 46 8.40 3.38 -7.06
N LEU A 47 7.10 3.27 -7.27
CA LEU A 47 6.09 3.81 -6.39
C LEU A 47 5.10 2.73 -5.97
N THR A 48 5.06 2.48 -4.66
CA THR A 48 4.29 1.41 -4.01
C THR A 48 3.53 1.95 -2.79
N ALA A 49 2.48 1.26 -2.36
CA ALA A 49 1.78 1.56 -1.11
C ALA A 49 1.42 0.29 -0.33
N SER A 50 1.20 0.42 0.97
CA SER A 50 0.60 -0.63 1.81
C SER A 50 -0.88 -0.32 2.00
N VAL A 51 -1.73 -1.33 1.87
CA VAL A 51 -3.19 -1.21 1.89
C VAL A 51 -3.81 -2.29 2.78
N HIS A 52 -5.05 -2.07 3.23
CA HIS A 52 -5.80 -3.08 3.99
C HIS A 52 -6.11 -4.31 3.12
N TYR A 53 -6.43 -5.42 3.79
CA TYR A 53 -6.79 -6.67 3.10
C TYR A 53 -7.98 -6.52 2.14
N SER A 54 -8.91 -5.62 2.44
CA SER A 54 -10.06 -5.26 1.61
C SER A 54 -9.93 -3.82 1.11
N PRO A 55 -10.35 -3.51 -0.14
CA PRO A 55 -10.39 -2.14 -0.66
C PRO A 55 -11.43 -1.27 0.06
N ASP A 56 -12.42 -1.90 0.70
CA ASP A 56 -13.46 -1.25 1.49
C ASP A 56 -13.47 -1.90 2.88
N LEU A 57 -13.11 -1.15 3.91
CA LEU A 57 -13.08 -1.61 5.29
C LEU A 57 -13.51 -0.49 6.23
N ASP A 58 -14.52 -0.75 7.05
CA ASP A 58 -15.13 0.20 7.97
C ASP A 58 -15.54 1.51 7.26
N SER A 59 -14.93 2.64 7.63
CA SER A 59 -15.17 3.96 7.04
C SER A 59 -14.15 4.34 5.96
N VAL A 60 -13.26 3.42 5.59
CA VAL A 60 -12.18 3.64 4.63
C VAL A 60 -12.48 2.90 3.32
N SER A 61 -12.42 3.64 2.21
CA SER A 61 -12.50 3.10 0.84
C SER A 61 -11.31 3.60 0.03
N PHE A 62 -10.54 2.67 -0.54
CA PHE A 62 -9.38 3.03 -1.35
C PHE A 62 -9.77 3.46 -2.77
N PRO A 63 -9.13 4.50 -3.34
CA PRO A 63 -9.34 4.91 -4.72
C PRO A 63 -8.64 3.94 -5.68
N VAL A 64 -9.28 2.79 -5.94
CA VAL A 64 -8.69 1.68 -6.72
C VAL A 64 -8.26 2.11 -8.12
N GLU A 65 -9.00 3.01 -8.77
CA GLU A 65 -8.65 3.51 -10.11
C GLU A 65 -7.34 4.32 -10.09
N SER A 66 -7.16 5.19 -9.10
CA SER A 66 -5.94 5.96 -8.94
C SER A 66 -4.75 5.05 -8.65
N ILE A 67 -4.92 4.09 -7.75
CA ILE A 67 -3.93 3.05 -7.44
C ILE A 67 -3.54 2.30 -8.71
N ARG A 68 -4.52 1.80 -9.46
CA ARG A 68 -4.31 1.08 -10.72
C ARG A 68 -3.53 1.90 -11.73
N SER A 69 -3.87 3.17 -11.88
CA SER A 69 -3.29 4.02 -12.92
C SER A 69 -1.87 4.48 -12.61
N ASN A 70 -1.43 4.50 -11.35
CA ASN A 70 -0.10 5.01 -11.07
C ASN A 70 0.82 4.18 -10.15
N LEU A 71 0.37 3.10 -9.48
CA LEU A 71 1.22 2.26 -8.60
C LEU A 71 1.82 1.17 -9.43
N ASP A 72 3.08 0.87 -9.17
CA ASP A 72 3.70 -0.31 -9.73
C ASP A 72 3.04 -1.54 -9.11
N TRP A 73 2.86 -1.55 -7.78
CA TRP A 73 2.07 -2.53 -7.04
C TRP A 73 1.67 -2.00 -5.65
N VAL A 74 0.78 -2.74 -4.98
CA VAL A 74 0.43 -2.55 -3.56
C VAL A 74 0.81 -3.77 -2.73
N HIS A 75 1.25 -3.53 -1.51
CA HIS A 75 1.38 -4.55 -0.47
C HIS A 75 0.06 -4.65 0.30
N VAL A 76 -0.65 -5.76 0.14
CA VAL A 76 -1.91 -6.01 0.82
C VAL A 76 -1.61 -6.63 2.18
N ASN A 77 -2.00 -5.94 3.25
CA ASN A 77 -1.79 -6.41 4.61
C ASN A 77 -2.81 -7.51 4.93
N THR A 78 -2.43 -8.76 4.68
CA THR A 78 -3.28 -9.96 4.86
C THR A 78 -3.00 -10.68 6.16
N TYR A 79 -3.02 -9.91 7.23
CA TYR A 79 -2.78 -10.32 8.61
C TYR A 79 -3.51 -9.34 9.54
N ASP A 80 -3.34 -9.46 10.85
CA ASP A 80 -4.09 -8.69 11.85
C ASP A 80 -5.61 -8.94 11.82
N TYR A 81 -6.08 -10.06 11.25
CA TYR A 81 -7.52 -10.38 11.22
C TYR A 81 -8.08 -10.60 12.61
N HIS A 82 -7.33 -11.35 13.42
CA HIS A 82 -7.60 -11.56 14.82
C HIS A 82 -6.38 -11.12 15.63
N ALA A 83 -6.59 -10.20 16.56
CA ALA A 83 -5.54 -9.66 17.42
C ALA A 83 -6.08 -9.21 18.79
N PRO A 84 -5.22 -9.16 19.81
CA PRO A 84 -5.51 -8.47 21.05
C PRO A 84 -5.91 -7.02 20.78
N GLY A 85 -7.02 -6.58 21.37
CA GLY A 85 -7.52 -5.20 21.26
C GLY A 85 -8.83 -5.06 20.50
N TRP A 86 -9.11 -5.92 19.51
CA TRP A 86 -10.40 -5.93 18.79
C TRP A 86 -11.06 -7.31 18.66
N SER A 87 -10.34 -8.38 19.00
CA SER A 87 -10.91 -9.74 19.00
C SER A 87 -11.29 -10.18 20.41
N ASN A 88 -12.53 -10.64 20.59
CA ASN A 88 -13.02 -11.21 21.85
C ASN A 88 -12.84 -12.73 21.96
N TYR A 89 -12.24 -13.35 20.93
CA TYR A 89 -11.99 -14.79 20.84
C TYR A 89 -10.65 -15.04 20.13
N THR A 90 -10.10 -16.24 20.32
CA THR A 90 -8.89 -16.67 19.63
C THR A 90 -9.20 -17.00 18.17
N GLY A 91 -8.38 -16.51 17.25
CA GLY A 91 -8.56 -16.73 15.82
C GLY A 91 -7.24 -16.66 15.07
N ALA A 92 -7.24 -17.13 13.83
CA ALA A 92 -6.05 -17.13 12.99
C ALA A 92 -5.73 -15.72 12.51
N HIS A 93 -4.66 -15.14 13.05
CA HIS A 93 -4.19 -13.79 12.72
C HIS A 93 -4.01 -13.52 11.22
N ALA A 94 -3.63 -14.54 10.44
CA ALA A 94 -3.48 -14.49 8.98
C ALA A 94 -4.18 -15.68 8.30
N ALA A 95 -5.48 -15.82 8.56
CA ALA A 95 -6.33 -16.82 7.92
C ALA A 95 -6.34 -16.69 6.39
N LEU A 96 -5.85 -17.71 5.68
CA LEU A 96 -6.02 -17.79 4.23
C LEU A 96 -7.50 -17.97 3.86
N TYR A 97 -8.16 -18.89 4.57
CA TYR A 97 -9.58 -19.21 4.46
C TYR A 97 -10.24 -19.19 5.83
N ASP A 98 -11.50 -18.77 5.85
CA ASP A 98 -12.36 -18.76 7.02
C ASP A 98 -13.84 -18.83 6.55
N PRO A 99 -14.59 -19.90 6.86
CA PRO A 99 -16.00 -20.00 6.49
C PRO A 99 -16.90 -19.08 7.32
N SER A 100 -16.42 -18.59 8.47
CA SER A 100 -17.22 -17.84 9.46
C SER A 100 -17.07 -16.32 9.34
N SER A 101 -16.03 -15.83 8.66
CA SER A 101 -15.71 -14.40 8.60
C SER A 101 -15.22 -13.96 7.22
N GLN A 102 -15.41 -12.68 6.89
CA GLN A 102 -14.76 -12.05 5.73
C GLN A 102 -13.31 -11.61 6.02
N ALA A 103 -12.88 -11.63 7.28
CA ALA A 103 -11.50 -11.35 7.70
C ALA A 103 -10.56 -12.52 7.33
N LYS A 104 -10.38 -12.73 6.02
CA LYS A 104 -9.56 -13.78 5.42
C LYS A 104 -8.91 -13.27 4.13
N THR A 105 -7.77 -13.85 3.80
CA THR A 105 -6.96 -13.44 2.64
C THR A 105 -7.68 -13.67 1.31
N ASP A 106 -8.29 -14.84 1.13
CA ASP A 106 -8.97 -15.18 -0.13
C ASP A 106 -10.07 -14.17 -0.50
N TYR A 107 -10.89 -13.77 0.48
CA TYR A 107 -11.90 -12.73 0.28
C TYR A 107 -11.28 -11.38 -0.07
N GLY A 108 -10.26 -10.95 0.68
CA GLY A 108 -9.61 -9.65 0.47
C GLY A 108 -9.00 -9.50 -0.93
N ILE A 109 -8.25 -10.51 -1.37
CA ILE A 109 -7.67 -10.54 -2.72
C ILE A 109 -8.76 -10.54 -3.78
N GLY A 110 -9.82 -11.35 -3.59
CA GLY A 110 -10.99 -11.34 -4.47
C GLY A 110 -11.67 -9.97 -4.54
N ALA A 111 -11.80 -9.26 -3.42
CA ALA A 111 -12.41 -7.94 -3.36
C ALA A 111 -11.59 -6.88 -4.11
N TRP A 112 -10.26 -6.89 -3.97
CA TRP A 112 -9.36 -6.00 -4.73
C TRP A 112 -9.46 -6.23 -6.24
N ILE A 113 -9.48 -7.49 -6.67
CA ILE A 113 -9.64 -7.87 -8.08
C ILE A 113 -11.03 -7.47 -8.58
N GLY A 114 -12.08 -7.72 -7.80
CA GLY A 114 -13.46 -7.36 -8.11
C GLY A 114 -13.69 -5.85 -8.24
N ARG A 115 -12.91 -5.03 -7.50
CA ARG A 115 -12.87 -3.57 -7.65
C ARG A 115 -12.03 -3.09 -8.83
N GLY A 116 -11.40 -3.98 -9.59
CA GLY A 116 -10.70 -3.68 -10.84
C GLY A 116 -9.19 -3.52 -10.73
N LEU A 117 -8.56 -3.87 -9.59
CA LEU A 117 -7.11 -3.91 -9.48
C LEU A 117 -6.57 -5.22 -10.08
N PRO A 118 -5.70 -5.19 -11.10
CA PRO A 118 -5.15 -6.42 -11.67
C PRO A 118 -4.34 -7.21 -10.63
N ALA A 119 -4.47 -8.53 -10.65
CA ALA A 119 -3.73 -9.41 -9.74
C ALA A 119 -2.21 -9.21 -9.81
N SER A 120 -1.67 -8.84 -10.98
CA SER A 120 -0.24 -8.52 -11.16
C SER A 120 0.26 -7.30 -10.38
N LYS A 121 -0.65 -6.47 -9.83
CA LYS A 121 -0.33 -5.33 -8.97
C LYS A 121 -0.52 -5.62 -7.48
N LEU A 122 -0.91 -6.84 -7.11
CA LEU A 122 -1.12 -7.26 -5.73
C LEU A 122 0.09 -8.04 -5.22
N VAL A 123 0.70 -7.56 -4.15
CA VAL A 123 1.73 -8.28 -3.40
C VAL A 123 1.15 -8.67 -2.05
N LEU A 124 1.08 -9.97 -1.79
CA LEU A 124 0.52 -10.52 -0.56
C LEU A 124 1.48 -10.31 0.63
N GLY A 125 0.99 -9.71 1.71
CA GLY A 125 1.76 -9.54 2.95
C GLY A 125 1.71 -10.78 3.84
N LEU A 126 2.87 -11.24 4.32
CA LEU A 126 2.97 -12.37 5.23
C LEU A 126 3.54 -11.92 6.58
N PRO A 127 2.86 -12.18 7.71
CA PRO A 127 3.37 -11.78 9.01
C PRO A 127 4.47 -12.74 9.48
N PHE A 128 5.55 -12.19 10.02
CA PHE A 128 6.63 -12.95 10.65
C PHE A 128 6.51 -12.93 12.19
N TYR A 129 5.28 -12.80 12.67
CA TYR A 129 4.91 -12.75 14.08
C TYR A 129 3.53 -13.37 14.28
N GLY A 130 3.16 -13.58 15.55
CA GLY A 130 1.83 -14.02 15.94
C GLY A 130 1.42 -13.38 17.26
N TYR A 131 0.16 -13.59 17.63
CA TYR A 131 -0.40 -13.16 18.91
C TYR A 131 -0.65 -14.37 19.81
N ALA A 132 -0.44 -14.20 21.11
CA ALA A 132 -0.63 -15.20 22.15
C ALA A 132 -1.35 -14.58 23.36
#